data_AF-A0A7V2N207-F1
#
_entry.id   AF-A0A7V2N207-F1
#
_cell.length_a   1.000
_cell.length_b   1.000
_cell.length_c   1.000
_cell.angle_alpha   90.00
_cell.angle_beta   90.00
_cell.angle_gamma   90.00
#
_symmetry.space_group_name_H-M   'P 1'
#
loop_
_entity.id
_entity.type
_entity.pdbx_description
1 polymer ?
#
loop_
_entity_poly.entity_id
_entity_poly.type
_entity_poly.pdbx_seq_one_letter_code
_entity_poly.pdbx_strand_id
1 'polypeptide(L)'
;MDREHRHELKTNELADWIAHVPDFLQQHGKVLAGGVFLVIAAVAVLFAWRLKGQTAFAEKAAAGTAILQAVQAEMPLDAKLASLPTGPDQPGSAEALQAAAAKLETTAQTVPDPSLAVLALIKQADTVRAILHYRGVMVGRDEIVQAANKASELYDRAIERAAGLPNEAELVGMARLGKALCAEELGQRDKAAAIYQQVIDDKALAGTVLPARAQLRLDALEDSQGTYTFPEAPATPAASAPIPGTPTPGAATAPVIDVERIQAPPATEPVTPMPATPPAQPSGPSTEPQRQGEESTGDAETSSDNASGPTGTADPK
;
A
#
# COMPACT_ATOMS: atom_id res chain seq x y z
N MET A 1 -1.48 40.41 80.37
CA MET A 1 -1.05 39.28 79.52
C MET A 1 -0.93 39.81 78.11
N ASP A 2 0.31 40.13 77.76
CA ASP A 2 0.71 41.03 76.68
C ASP A 2 0.33 40.55 75.28
N ARG A 3 -0.25 41.46 74.50
CA ARG A 3 -0.57 41.32 73.07
C ARG A 3 0.40 42.10 72.17
N GLU A 4 1.53 42.56 72.71
CA GLU A 4 2.42 43.52 72.03
C GLU A 4 3.64 42.90 71.33
N HIS A 5 3.78 41.57 71.27
CA HIS A 5 4.99 40.90 70.75
C HIS A 5 4.79 40.06 69.47
N ARG A 6 3.77 40.33 68.64
CA ARG A 6 3.47 39.48 67.43
C ARG A 6 3.65 40.14 66.07
N HIS A 7 4.24 41.34 65.98
CA HIS A 7 4.36 42.06 64.71
C HIS A 7 5.79 42.39 64.26
N GLU A 8 6.82 41.94 64.97
CA GLU A 8 8.19 42.10 64.51
C GLU A 8 8.70 40.81 63.83
N LEU A 9 9.33 41.01 62.66
CA LEU A 9 10.25 40.07 61.99
C LEU A 9 9.68 39.04 60.99
N LYS A 10 8.73 39.42 60.14
CA LYS A 10 8.60 38.79 58.79
C LYS A 10 8.84 39.74 57.62
N THR A 11 9.07 41.01 57.91
CA THR A 11 9.65 41.95 56.95
C THR A 11 11.15 41.99 57.24
N ASN A 12 11.93 41.22 56.49
CA ASN A 12 12.90 41.81 55.55
C ASN A 12 13.82 40.79 54.84
N GLU A 13 13.63 39.47 54.95
CA GLU A 13 14.58 38.57 54.26
C GLU A 13 14.52 38.68 52.73
N LEU A 14 13.35 39.00 52.15
CA LEU A 14 13.24 39.21 50.70
C LEU A 14 13.85 40.55 50.26
N ALA A 15 13.67 41.63 51.02
CA ALA A 15 14.22 42.94 50.63
C ALA A 15 15.71 43.06 50.99
N ASP A 16 16.18 42.35 52.02
CA ASP A 16 17.61 42.14 52.27
C ASP A 16 18.23 41.26 51.17
N TRP A 17 17.54 40.21 50.72
CA TRP A 17 17.98 39.44 49.55
C TRP A 17 18.05 40.31 48.28
N ILE A 18 17.01 41.10 47.97
CA ILE A 18 16.99 42.00 46.80
C ILE A 18 18.10 43.06 46.88
N ALA A 19 18.41 43.56 48.07
CA ALA A 19 19.49 44.54 48.26
C ALA A 19 20.89 43.95 47.95
N HIS A 20 21.09 42.65 48.17
CA HIS A 20 22.37 41.96 47.90
C HIS A 20 22.45 41.32 46.50
N VAL A 21 21.34 41.21 45.76
CA VAL A 21 21.32 40.72 44.37
C VAL A 21 22.28 41.48 43.43
N PRO A 22 22.38 42.83 43.43
CA PRO A 22 23.31 43.53 42.54
C PRO A 22 24.78 43.25 42.85
N ASP A 23 25.16 43.14 44.13
CA ASP A 23 26.53 42.77 44.52
C ASP A 23 26.86 41.33 44.13
N PHE A 24 25.91 40.42 44.32
CA PHE A 24 26.04 39.03 43.86
C PHE A 24 26.21 38.94 42.33
N LEU A 25 25.45 39.73 41.57
CA LEU A 25 25.58 39.82 40.11
C LEU A 25 26.90 40.45 39.67
N GLN A 26 27.47 41.40 40.42
CA GLN A 26 28.79 41.96 40.10
C GLN A 26 29.91 40.93 40.34
N GLN A 27 29.82 40.17 41.44
CA GLN A 27 30.86 39.23 41.84
C GLN A 27 30.82 37.92 41.03
N HIS A 28 29.63 37.43 40.69
CA HIS A 28 29.43 36.18 39.97
C HIS A 28 28.89 36.34 38.55
N GLY A 29 28.65 37.56 38.07
CA GLY A 29 27.99 37.81 36.79
C GLY A 29 28.66 37.15 35.59
N LYS A 30 29.99 37.04 35.57
CA LYS A 30 30.71 36.34 34.49
C LYS A 30 30.46 34.83 34.51
N VAL A 31 30.41 34.22 35.70
CA VAL A 31 30.12 32.78 35.87
C VAL A 31 28.66 32.50 35.58
N LEU A 32 27.76 33.37 36.05
CA LEU A 32 26.32 33.28 35.81
C LEU A 32 26.00 33.44 34.31
N ALA A 33 26.59 34.42 33.64
CA ALA A 33 26.44 34.63 32.20
C ALA A 33 26.94 33.43 31.39
N GLY A 34 28.10 32.85 31.77
CA GLY A 34 28.60 31.62 31.14
C GLY A 34 27.68 30.42 31.35
N GLY A 35 27.15 30.23 32.56
CA GLY A 35 26.21 29.16 32.88
C GLY A 35 24.89 29.27 32.11
N VAL A 36 24.31 30.48 32.05
CA VAL A 36 23.08 30.74 31.27
C VAL A 36 23.32 30.48 29.78
N PHE A 37 24.46 30.91 29.24
CA PHE A 37 24.79 30.67 27.83
C PHE A 37 24.91 29.17 27.51
N LEU A 38 25.50 28.39 28.40
CA LEU A 38 25.66 26.93 28.23
C LEU A 38 24.30 26.20 28.27
N VAL A 39 23.37 26.64 29.14
CA VAL A 39 22.00 26.12 29.16
C VAL A 39 21.26 26.46 27.87
N ILE A 40 21.36 27.70 27.38
CA ILE A 40 20.73 28.11 26.11
C ILE A 40 21.30 27.30 24.94
N ALA A 41 22.62 27.09 24.89
CA ALA A 41 23.25 26.27 23.87
C ALA A 41 22.77 24.81 23.92
N ALA A 42 22.67 24.22 25.12
CA ALA A 42 22.16 22.86 25.29
C ALA A 42 20.69 22.73 24.82
N VAL A 43 19.84 23.71 25.16
CA VAL A 43 18.44 23.75 24.69
C VAL A 43 18.38 23.93 23.18
N ALA A 44 19.19 24.80 22.60
CA ALA A 44 19.24 25.02 21.16
C ALA A 44 19.70 23.76 20.40
N VAL A 45 20.69 23.02 20.92
CA VAL A 45 21.13 21.72 20.37
C VAL A 45 20.00 20.70 20.47
N LEU A 46 19.35 20.57 21.64
CA LEU A 46 18.23 19.65 21.84
C LEU A 46 17.06 19.98 20.89
N PHE A 47 16.76 21.27 20.70
CA PHE A 47 15.71 21.76 19.81
C PHE A 47 16.05 21.51 18.33
N ALA A 48 17.29 21.78 17.91
CA ALA A 48 17.77 21.47 16.56
C ALA A 48 17.74 19.96 16.28
N TRP A 49 18.06 19.13 17.28
CA TRP A 49 17.97 17.68 17.16
C TRP A 49 16.52 17.21 17.04
N ARG A 50 15.61 17.82 17.82
CA ARG A 50 14.17 17.56 17.73
C ARG A 50 13.58 17.97 16.36
N LEU A 51 13.97 19.13 15.83
CA LEU A 51 13.54 19.61 14.51
C LEU A 51 14.05 18.71 13.39
N LYS A 52 15.31 18.25 13.45
CA LYS A 52 15.85 17.28 12.47
C LYS A 52 15.15 15.92 12.54
N GLY A 53 14.71 15.49 13.72
CA GLY A 53 13.90 14.28 13.87
C GLY A 53 12.49 14.41 13.27
N GLN A 54 11.91 15.61 13.29
CA GLN A 54 10.57 15.86 12.74
C GLN A 54 10.52 15.83 11.22
N THR A 55 11.56 16.31 10.52
CA THR A 55 11.56 16.29 9.04
C THR A 55 11.66 14.87 8.49
N ALA A 56 12.47 14.01 9.12
CA ALA A 56 12.57 12.59 8.73
C ALA A 56 11.28 11.82 9.01
N PHE A 57 10.57 12.16 10.09
CA PHE A 57 9.25 11.58 10.37
C PHE A 57 8.18 12.10 9.40
N ALA A 58 8.19 13.38 9.04
CA ALA A 58 7.25 13.97 8.10
C ALA A 58 7.42 13.38 6.69
N GLU A 59 8.65 13.13 6.25
CA GLU A 59 8.94 12.49 4.96
C GLU A 59 8.47 11.02 4.93
N LYS A 60 8.75 10.26 5.99
CA LYS A 60 8.24 8.87 6.14
C LYS A 60 6.72 8.81 6.24
N ALA A 61 6.11 9.75 6.97
CA ALA A 61 4.67 9.88 7.05
C ALA A 61 4.06 10.26 5.70
N ALA A 62 4.67 11.18 4.95
CA ALA A 62 4.21 11.57 3.62
C ALA A 62 4.34 10.43 2.61
N ALA A 63 5.46 9.69 2.60
CA ALA A 63 5.66 8.56 1.71
C ALA A 63 4.77 7.36 2.08
N GLY A 64 4.61 7.08 3.38
CA GLY A 64 3.64 6.12 3.89
C GLY A 64 2.20 6.51 3.53
N THR A 65 1.86 7.80 3.64
CA THR A 65 0.56 8.34 3.22
C THR A 65 0.39 8.29 1.72
N ALA A 66 1.44 8.51 0.91
CA ALA A 66 1.37 8.39 -0.55
C ALA A 66 1.16 6.94 -1.00
N ILE A 67 1.76 5.96 -0.31
CA ILE A 67 1.49 4.54 -0.56
C ILE A 67 0.08 4.20 -0.08
N LEU A 68 -0.31 4.62 1.13
CA LEU A 68 -1.67 4.41 1.64
C LEU A 68 -2.70 5.09 0.75
N GLN A 69 -2.42 6.26 0.19
CA GLN A 69 -3.29 6.97 -0.75
C GLN A 69 -3.25 6.36 -2.14
N ALA A 70 -2.11 5.87 -2.64
CA ALA A 70 -2.09 5.14 -3.91
C ALA A 70 -2.93 3.87 -3.77
N VAL A 71 -2.72 3.15 -2.67
CA VAL A 71 -3.46 1.96 -2.31
C VAL A 71 -4.93 2.28 -2.00
N GLN A 72 -5.28 3.35 -1.27
CA GLN A 72 -6.65 3.74 -0.89
C GLN A 72 -7.41 4.47 -1.98
N ALA A 73 -6.74 5.21 -2.87
CA ALA A 73 -7.35 5.81 -4.06
C ALA A 73 -7.68 4.74 -5.10
N GLU A 74 -6.95 3.62 -5.06
CA GLU A 74 -7.27 2.40 -5.81
C GLU A 74 -8.20 1.47 -5.01
N MET A 75 -8.19 1.45 -3.67
CA MET A 75 -9.03 0.62 -2.79
C MET A 75 -10.40 1.19 -2.34
N PRO A 76 -11.05 2.23 -2.89
CA PRO A 76 -12.50 2.26 -2.81
C PRO A 76 -13.01 1.24 -3.85
N LEU A 77 -12.44 0.02 -3.87
CA LEU A 77 -12.79 -1.04 -4.80
C LEU A 77 -14.23 -1.44 -4.49
N ASP A 78 -14.60 -1.63 -3.23
CA ASP A 78 -15.98 -2.00 -2.90
C ASP A 78 -17.00 -0.89 -3.21
N ALA A 79 -16.66 0.37 -2.94
CA ALA A 79 -17.54 1.51 -3.24
C ALA A 79 -17.59 1.86 -4.74
N LYS A 80 -16.46 1.75 -5.46
CA LYS A 80 -16.40 1.97 -6.91
C LYS A 80 -16.96 0.78 -7.68
N LEU A 81 -16.68 -0.48 -7.33
CA LEU A 81 -17.29 -1.66 -7.94
C LEU A 81 -18.80 -1.72 -7.73
N ALA A 82 -19.31 -1.34 -6.55
CA ALA A 82 -20.75 -1.22 -6.36
C ALA A 82 -21.39 -0.11 -7.21
N SER A 83 -20.60 0.87 -7.67
CA SER A 83 -21.04 2.00 -8.50
C SER A 83 -20.65 1.91 -9.97
N LEU A 84 -19.80 0.94 -10.36
CA LEU A 84 -19.31 0.80 -11.72
C LEU A 84 -20.47 0.26 -12.57
N PRO A 85 -20.91 0.98 -13.61
CA PRO A 85 -21.89 0.45 -14.54
C PRO A 85 -21.34 -0.85 -15.13
N THR A 86 -22.08 -1.94 -14.99
CA THR A 86 -21.83 -3.23 -15.66
C THR A 86 -22.14 -3.14 -17.16
N GLY A 87 -21.57 -2.13 -17.82
CA GLY A 87 -21.63 -1.95 -19.27
C GLY A 87 -20.49 -2.73 -19.94
N PRO A 88 -20.72 -3.32 -21.12
CA PRO A 88 -19.72 -4.11 -21.85
C PRO A 88 -18.47 -3.33 -22.29
N ASP A 89 -18.49 -1.99 -22.21
CA ASP A 89 -17.46 -1.11 -22.79
C ASP A 89 -16.58 -0.37 -21.77
N GLN A 90 -16.71 -0.62 -20.46
CA GLN A 90 -15.78 -0.04 -19.48
C GLN A 90 -14.59 -0.97 -19.23
N PRO A 91 -13.35 -0.43 -19.14
CA PRO A 91 -12.21 -1.21 -18.66
C PRO A 91 -12.60 -1.79 -17.31
N GLY A 92 -12.65 -3.11 -17.24
CA GLY A 92 -13.08 -3.82 -16.06
C GLY A 92 -12.20 -3.47 -14.86
N SER A 93 -12.73 -3.77 -13.68
CA SER A 93 -11.97 -3.79 -12.43
C SER A 93 -10.62 -4.52 -12.56
N ALA A 94 -10.53 -5.53 -13.43
CA ALA A 94 -9.30 -6.28 -13.69
C ALA A 94 -8.20 -5.43 -14.37
N GLU A 95 -8.52 -4.65 -15.40
CA GLU A 95 -7.58 -3.79 -16.11
C GLU A 95 -7.04 -2.69 -15.19
N ALA A 96 -7.92 -2.09 -14.37
CA ALA A 96 -7.51 -1.10 -13.37
C ALA A 96 -6.54 -1.70 -12.32
N LEU A 97 -6.84 -2.91 -11.84
CA LEU A 97 -5.95 -3.63 -10.93
C LEU A 97 -4.62 -4.04 -11.59
N GLN A 98 -4.61 -4.35 -12.89
CA GLN A 98 -3.37 -4.61 -13.61
C GLN A 98 -2.49 -3.35 -13.70
N ALA A 99 -3.08 -2.19 -14.02
CA ALA A 99 -2.38 -0.91 -14.04
C ALA A 99 -1.82 -0.55 -12.64
N ALA A 100 -2.61 -0.76 -11.59
CA ALA A 100 -2.20 -0.62 -10.21
C ALA A 100 -0.99 -1.49 -9.86
N ALA A 101 -1.02 -2.78 -10.23
CA ALA A 101 0.08 -3.70 -9.98
C ALA A 101 1.38 -3.25 -10.66
N ALA A 102 1.32 -2.74 -11.90
CA ALA A 102 2.48 -2.22 -12.62
C ALA A 102 3.05 -0.95 -11.98
N LYS A 103 2.18 -0.08 -11.45
CA LYS A 103 2.61 1.13 -10.72
C LYS A 103 3.28 0.79 -9.39
N LEU A 104 2.75 -0.19 -8.66
CA LEU A 104 3.34 -0.69 -7.42
C LEU A 104 4.71 -1.35 -7.67
N GLU A 105 4.89 -2.04 -8.79
CA GLU A 105 6.20 -2.55 -9.22
C GLU A 105 7.21 -1.43 -9.42
N THR A 106 6.83 -0.40 -10.19
CA THR A 106 7.68 0.77 -10.43
C THR A 106 8.04 1.47 -9.12
N THR A 107 7.07 1.58 -8.21
CA THR A 107 7.28 2.16 -6.87
C THR A 107 8.29 1.33 -6.06
N ALA A 108 8.14 0.00 -6.05
CA ALA A 108 9.06 -0.90 -5.34
C ALA A 108 10.50 -0.85 -5.87
N GLN A 109 10.70 -0.39 -7.11
CA GLN A 109 12.03 -0.25 -7.73
C GLN A 109 12.64 1.14 -7.54
N THR A 110 11.82 2.17 -7.33
CA THR A 110 12.27 3.58 -7.38
C THR A 110 12.21 4.30 -6.03
N VAL A 111 11.43 3.79 -5.08
CA VAL A 111 11.29 4.44 -3.76
C VAL A 111 12.60 4.33 -2.96
N PRO A 112 13.14 5.45 -2.43
CA PRO A 112 14.41 5.42 -1.68
C PRO A 112 14.33 4.66 -0.34
N ASP A 113 13.17 4.64 0.30
CA ASP A 113 12.97 3.96 1.58
C ASP A 113 12.77 2.45 1.38
N PRO A 114 13.65 1.59 1.92
CA PRO A 114 13.59 0.15 1.66
C PRO A 114 12.37 -0.54 2.29
N SER A 115 11.86 -0.04 3.42
CA SER A 115 10.65 -0.58 4.04
C SER A 115 9.42 -0.30 3.16
N LEU A 116 9.37 0.87 2.54
CA LEU A 116 8.32 1.22 1.56
C LEU A 116 8.45 0.42 0.26
N ALA A 117 9.67 0.12 -0.19
CA ALA A 117 9.89 -0.76 -1.34
C ALA A 117 9.34 -2.17 -1.10
N VAL A 118 9.57 -2.73 0.09
CA VAL A 118 9.01 -4.03 0.50
C VAL A 118 7.49 -3.97 0.61
N LEU A 119 6.94 -2.92 1.22
CA LEU A 119 5.49 -2.76 1.32
C LEU A 119 4.83 -2.66 -0.06
N ALA A 120 5.46 -1.98 -1.01
CA ALA A 120 4.99 -1.90 -2.39
C ALA A 120 4.97 -3.29 -3.08
N LEU A 121 5.97 -4.16 -2.84
CA LEU A 121 5.95 -5.55 -3.31
C LEU A 121 4.80 -6.36 -2.71
N ILE A 122 4.58 -6.24 -1.39
CA ILE A 122 3.46 -6.91 -0.70
C ILE A 122 2.13 -6.46 -1.31
N LYS A 123 1.97 -5.16 -1.56
CA LYS A 123 0.76 -4.61 -2.17
C LYS A 123 0.61 -5.02 -3.63
N GLN A 124 1.69 -5.11 -4.39
CA GLN A 124 1.66 -5.64 -5.75
C GLN A 124 1.13 -7.09 -5.75
N ALA A 125 1.60 -7.92 -4.81
CA ALA A 125 1.13 -9.30 -4.67
C ALA A 125 -0.37 -9.37 -4.29
N ASP A 126 -0.80 -8.55 -3.33
CA ASP A 126 -2.22 -8.43 -2.95
C ASP A 126 -3.08 -8.06 -4.18
N THR A 127 -2.64 -7.09 -4.97
CA THR A 127 -3.34 -6.64 -6.19
C THR A 127 -3.41 -7.74 -7.25
N VAL A 128 -2.32 -8.49 -7.47
CA VAL A 128 -2.31 -9.63 -8.41
C VAL A 128 -3.36 -10.67 -8.03
N ARG A 129 -3.50 -10.96 -6.73
CA ARG A 129 -4.54 -11.89 -6.24
C ARG A 129 -5.94 -11.31 -6.36
N ALA A 130 -6.11 -10.03 -6.05
CA ALA A 130 -7.39 -9.34 -6.18
C ALA A 130 -7.96 -9.46 -7.61
N ILE A 131 -7.12 -9.43 -8.65
CA ILE A 131 -7.57 -9.62 -10.05
C ILE A 131 -8.38 -10.91 -10.23
N LEU A 132 -8.08 -11.99 -9.49
CA LEU A 132 -8.85 -13.23 -9.56
C LEU A 132 -10.29 -13.09 -9.05
N HIS A 133 -10.47 -12.31 -7.98
CA HIS A 133 -11.73 -12.19 -7.26
C HIS A 133 -12.64 -11.09 -7.83
N TYR A 134 -12.06 -10.11 -8.54
CA TYR A 134 -12.79 -8.96 -9.06
C TYR A 134 -13.12 -9.05 -10.55
N ARG A 135 -12.93 -10.21 -11.19
CA ARG A 135 -13.36 -10.44 -12.57
C ARG A 135 -14.85 -10.77 -12.61
N GLY A 136 -15.58 -10.16 -13.54
CA GLY A 136 -16.99 -10.46 -13.79
C GLY A 136 -17.25 -11.78 -14.52
N VAL A 137 -16.21 -12.61 -14.70
CA VAL A 137 -16.25 -13.89 -15.42
C VAL A 137 -15.60 -14.97 -14.56
N MET A 138 -16.04 -16.22 -14.72
CA MET A 138 -15.37 -17.35 -14.08
C MET A 138 -13.94 -17.47 -14.61
N VAL A 139 -12.97 -17.53 -13.69
CA VAL A 139 -11.56 -17.70 -14.00
C VAL A 139 -11.22 -19.18 -14.04
N GLY A 140 -10.52 -19.62 -15.10
CA GLY A 140 -10.07 -21.00 -15.23
C GLY A 140 -9.05 -21.39 -14.15
N ARG A 141 -8.95 -22.69 -13.84
CA ARG A 141 -8.02 -23.19 -12.82
C ARG A 141 -6.56 -22.83 -13.10
N ASP A 142 -6.15 -22.87 -14.36
CA ASP A 142 -4.77 -22.55 -14.77
C ASP A 142 -4.43 -21.08 -14.51
N GLU A 143 -5.37 -20.17 -14.74
CA GLU A 143 -5.19 -18.74 -14.45
C GLU A 143 -5.10 -18.48 -12.93
N ILE A 144 -5.91 -19.18 -12.12
CA ILE A 144 -5.79 -19.13 -10.66
C ILE A 144 -4.39 -19.58 -10.22
N VAL A 145 -3.90 -20.70 -10.78
CA VAL A 145 -2.57 -21.23 -10.45
C VAL A 145 -1.47 -20.23 -10.84
N GLN A 146 -1.54 -19.65 -12.04
CA GLN A 146 -0.56 -18.67 -12.51
C GLN A 146 -0.54 -17.41 -11.63
N ALA A 147 -1.70 -16.84 -11.31
CA ALA A 147 -1.79 -15.65 -10.49
C ALA A 147 -1.34 -15.90 -9.04
N ALA A 148 -1.74 -17.03 -8.44
CA ALA A 148 -1.32 -17.40 -7.09
C ALA A 148 0.19 -17.65 -7.01
N ASN A 149 0.79 -18.31 -8.01
CA ASN A 149 2.25 -18.48 -8.06
C ASN A 149 2.98 -17.15 -8.22
N LYS A 150 2.53 -16.28 -9.15
CA LYS A 150 3.10 -14.95 -9.34
C LYS A 150 3.03 -14.10 -8.06
N ALA A 151 1.91 -14.15 -7.35
CA ALA A 151 1.76 -13.46 -6.07
C ALA A 151 2.68 -14.07 -4.99
N SER A 152 2.79 -15.40 -4.92
CA SER A 152 3.73 -16.06 -4.00
C SER A 152 5.18 -15.63 -4.24
N GLU A 153 5.62 -15.54 -5.50
CA GLU A 153 6.97 -15.06 -5.85
C GLU A 153 7.21 -13.60 -5.44
N LEU A 154 6.18 -12.75 -5.51
CA LEU A 154 6.25 -11.37 -5.02
C LEU A 154 6.38 -11.32 -3.49
N TYR A 155 5.62 -12.14 -2.76
CA TYR A 155 5.77 -12.24 -1.31
C TYR A 155 7.13 -12.80 -0.91
N ASP A 156 7.68 -13.77 -1.65
CA ASP A 156 9.03 -14.30 -1.39
C ASP A 156 10.11 -13.23 -1.57
N ARG A 157 10.04 -12.44 -2.66
CA ARG A 157 10.91 -11.26 -2.84
C ARG A 157 10.75 -10.23 -1.74
N ALA A 158 9.52 -10.02 -1.24
CA ALA A 158 9.28 -9.10 -0.13
C ALA A 158 9.92 -9.60 1.17
N ILE A 159 9.83 -10.90 1.48
CA ILE A 159 10.48 -11.52 2.65
C ILE A 159 12.00 -11.37 2.55
N GLU A 160 12.59 -11.67 1.39
CA GLU A 160 14.03 -11.55 1.17
C GLU A 160 14.52 -10.10 1.36
N ARG A 161 13.80 -9.13 0.79
CA ARG A 161 14.16 -7.71 0.90
C ARG A 161 13.87 -7.10 2.27
N ALA A 162 13.04 -7.73 3.09
CA ALA A 162 12.76 -7.26 4.45
C ALA A 162 13.91 -7.53 5.43
N ALA A 163 14.82 -8.46 5.10
CA ALA A 163 15.91 -8.87 5.97
C ALA A 163 16.80 -7.69 6.40
N GLY A 164 16.96 -7.52 7.71
CA GLY A 164 17.77 -6.47 8.31
C GLY A 164 17.08 -5.10 8.41
N LEU A 165 15.82 -4.97 7.99
CA LEU A 165 15.07 -3.73 8.16
C LEU A 165 14.56 -3.56 9.60
N PRO A 166 14.42 -2.32 10.11
CA PRO A 166 13.93 -2.08 11.48
C PRO A 166 12.53 -2.67 11.76
N ASN A 167 11.71 -2.83 10.72
CA ASN A 167 10.36 -3.41 10.76
C ASN A 167 10.28 -4.76 10.03
N GLU A 168 11.39 -5.50 9.95
CA GLU A 168 11.48 -6.80 9.29
C GLU A 168 10.36 -7.75 9.71
N ALA A 169 10.15 -7.96 11.02
CA ALA A 169 9.17 -8.90 11.53
C ALA A 169 7.77 -8.62 10.99
N GLU A 170 7.32 -7.37 11.04
CA GLU A 170 6.00 -6.95 10.55
C GLU A 170 5.86 -7.17 9.03
N LEU A 171 6.87 -6.79 8.25
CA LEU A 171 6.89 -6.95 6.78
C LEU A 171 6.89 -8.43 6.37
N VAL A 172 7.72 -9.24 7.02
CA VAL A 172 7.77 -10.70 6.82
C VAL A 172 6.44 -11.34 7.22
N GLY A 173 5.84 -10.92 8.35
CA GLY A 173 4.54 -11.38 8.80
C GLY A 173 3.43 -11.11 7.80
N MET A 174 3.37 -9.89 7.24
CA MET A 174 2.41 -9.54 6.18
C MET A 174 2.61 -10.38 4.92
N ALA A 175 3.85 -10.55 4.46
CA ALA A 175 4.16 -11.35 3.28
C ALA A 175 3.84 -12.85 3.48
N ARG A 176 4.15 -13.41 4.66
CA ARG A 176 3.78 -14.80 5.03
C ARG A 176 2.27 -14.98 5.04
N LEU A 177 1.51 -14.05 5.61
CA LEU A 177 0.04 -14.09 5.58
C LEU A 177 -0.49 -14.12 4.14
N GLY A 178 0.07 -13.29 3.25
CA GLY A 178 -0.24 -13.28 1.83
C GLY A 178 0.08 -14.60 1.13
N LYS A 179 1.24 -15.19 1.42
CA LYS A 179 1.67 -16.48 0.88
C LYS A 179 0.79 -17.65 1.35
N ALA A 180 0.33 -17.61 2.60
CA ALA A 180 -0.64 -18.59 3.11
C ALA A 180 -1.96 -18.53 2.31
N LEU A 181 -2.43 -17.32 1.99
CA LEU A 181 -3.62 -17.16 1.16
C LEU A 181 -3.42 -17.67 -0.29
N CYS A 182 -2.22 -17.50 -0.88
CA CYS A 182 -1.90 -18.16 -2.16
C CYS A 182 -1.99 -19.68 -2.04
N ALA A 183 -1.53 -20.26 -0.93
CA ALA A 183 -1.63 -21.69 -0.68
C ALA A 183 -3.10 -22.14 -0.56
N GLU A 184 -3.98 -21.35 0.07
CA GLU A 184 -5.43 -21.60 0.08
C GLU A 184 -6.01 -21.62 -1.34
N GLU A 185 -5.69 -20.62 -2.17
CA GLU A 185 -6.16 -20.50 -3.56
C GLU A 185 -5.71 -21.70 -4.42
N LEU A 186 -4.53 -22.25 -4.12
CA LEU A 186 -3.99 -23.46 -4.74
C LEU A 186 -4.56 -24.76 -4.15
N GLY A 187 -5.40 -24.70 -3.11
CA GLY A 187 -5.92 -25.89 -2.42
C GLY A 187 -4.89 -26.59 -1.54
N GLN A 188 -3.74 -25.97 -1.28
CA GLN A 188 -2.65 -26.49 -0.45
C GLN A 188 -2.91 -26.16 1.03
N ARG A 189 -3.99 -26.71 1.59
CA ARG A 189 -4.48 -26.37 2.94
C ARG A 189 -3.45 -26.59 4.04
N ASP A 190 -2.77 -27.73 4.05
CA ASP A 190 -1.75 -28.03 5.06
C ASP A 190 -0.61 -27.02 5.04
N LYS A 191 -0.22 -26.58 3.84
CA LYS A 191 0.81 -25.55 3.67
C LYS A 191 0.31 -24.19 4.15
N ALA A 192 -0.93 -23.82 3.84
CA ALA A 192 -1.53 -22.57 4.33
C ALA A 192 -1.56 -22.57 5.87
N ALA A 193 -2.06 -23.65 6.48
CA ALA A 193 -2.12 -23.83 7.93
C ALA A 193 -0.72 -23.72 8.58
N ALA A 194 0.29 -24.38 8.01
CA ALA A 194 1.67 -24.29 8.51
C ALA A 194 2.21 -22.86 8.46
N ILE A 195 1.94 -22.10 7.39
CA ILE A 195 2.37 -20.70 7.30
C ILE A 195 1.60 -19.81 8.28
N TYR A 196 0.30 -20.03 8.48
CA TYR A 196 -0.47 -19.30 9.50
C TYR A 196 0.08 -19.56 10.91
N GLN A 197 0.40 -20.81 11.23
CA GLN A 197 1.01 -21.15 12.51
C GLN A 197 2.36 -20.46 12.72
N GLN A 198 3.19 -20.36 11.67
CA GLN A 198 4.44 -19.59 11.74
C GLN A 198 4.20 -18.11 12.08
N VAL A 199 3.12 -17.49 11.57
CA VAL A 199 2.77 -16.10 11.89
C VAL A 199 2.26 -15.97 13.32
N ILE A 200 1.51 -16.97 13.82
CA ILE A 200 0.97 -17.00 15.18
C ILE A 200 2.09 -17.18 16.22
N ASP A 201 3.03 -18.08 15.96
CA ASP A 201 4.11 -18.44 16.89
C ASP A 201 5.27 -17.44 16.92
N ASP A 202 5.33 -16.51 15.96
CA ASP A 202 6.37 -15.50 15.88
C ASP A 202 6.19 -14.42 16.96
N LYS A 203 7.00 -14.52 18.03
CA LYS A 203 6.96 -13.58 19.16
C LYS A 203 7.28 -12.14 18.76
N ALA A 204 7.99 -11.90 17.65
CA ALA A 204 8.27 -10.55 17.17
C ALA A 204 7.02 -9.86 16.61
N LEU A 205 5.97 -10.63 16.29
CA LEU A 205 4.66 -10.14 15.86
C LEU A 205 3.68 -9.92 17.02
N ALA A 206 4.09 -10.20 18.27
CA ALA A 206 3.25 -10.01 19.44
C ALA A 206 2.82 -8.53 19.57
N GLY A 207 1.52 -8.31 19.71
CA GLY A 207 0.94 -6.96 19.79
C GLY A 207 0.56 -6.34 18.43
N THR A 208 0.82 -7.01 17.31
CA THR A 208 0.27 -6.63 16.00
C THR A 208 -1.07 -7.32 15.74
N VAL A 209 -1.76 -6.93 14.66
CA VAL A 209 -3.01 -7.58 14.22
C VAL A 209 -2.77 -8.88 13.44
N LEU A 210 -1.53 -9.20 13.07
CA LEU A 210 -1.22 -10.29 12.16
C LEU A 210 -1.47 -11.68 12.76
N PRO A 211 -1.06 -11.99 14.01
CA PRO A 211 -1.38 -13.27 14.64
C PRO A 211 -2.88 -13.52 14.73
N ALA A 212 -3.66 -12.51 15.14
CA ALA A 212 -5.12 -12.62 15.25
C ALA A 212 -5.78 -12.89 13.89
N ARG A 213 -5.30 -12.24 12.82
CA ARG A 213 -5.79 -12.47 11.46
C ARG A 213 -5.40 -13.85 10.92
N ALA A 214 -4.20 -14.33 11.23
CA ALA A 214 -3.76 -15.68 10.89
C ALA A 214 -4.60 -16.74 11.62
N GLN A 215 -4.88 -16.55 12.92
CA GLN A 215 -5.74 -17.44 13.69
C GLN A 215 -7.15 -17.51 13.09
N LEU A 216 -7.78 -16.37 12.80
CA LEU A 216 -9.10 -16.33 12.18
C LEU A 216 -9.16 -17.12 10.87
N ARG A 217 -8.09 -17.08 10.08
CA ARG A 217 -8.00 -17.83 8.82
C ARG A 217 -7.78 -19.32 9.04
N LEU A 218 -6.98 -19.69 10.04
CA LEU A 218 -6.78 -21.09 10.43
C LEU A 218 -8.10 -21.73 10.90
N ASP A 219 -8.87 -21.02 11.72
CA ASP A 219 -10.19 -21.46 12.18
C ASP A 219 -11.15 -21.65 10.98
N ALA A 220 -11.18 -20.69 10.05
CA ALA A 220 -11.99 -20.78 8.84
C ALA A 220 -11.58 -21.94 7.91
N LEU A 221 -10.29 -22.29 7.86
CA LEU A 221 -9.82 -23.45 7.11
C LEU A 221 -10.35 -24.76 7.69
N GLU A 222 -10.42 -24.87 9.01
CA GLU A 222 -11.00 -26.02 9.72
C GLU A 222 -12.50 -26.13 9.47
N ASP A 223 -13.23 -25.02 9.61
CA ASP A 223 -14.67 -24.96 9.34
C ASP A 223 -15.02 -25.39 7.91
N SER A 224 -14.17 -25.03 6.94
CA SER A 224 -14.36 -25.40 5.53
C SER A 224 -14.24 -26.90 5.23
N GLN A 225 -13.80 -27.71 6.20
CA GLN A 225 -13.75 -29.17 6.07
C GLN A 225 -15.09 -29.85 6.39
N GLY A 226 -16.05 -29.10 6.95
CA GLY A 226 -17.38 -29.61 7.25
C GLY A 226 -18.06 -30.18 5.99
N THR A 227 -18.71 -31.34 6.14
CA THR A 227 -19.63 -31.83 5.11
C THR A 227 -20.89 -30.98 5.16
N TYR A 228 -21.03 -30.06 4.20
CA TYR A 228 -22.24 -29.27 4.05
C TYR A 228 -23.30 -30.11 3.34
N THR A 229 -24.38 -30.42 4.06
CA THR A 229 -25.59 -31.00 3.47
C THR A 229 -26.57 -29.86 3.22
N PHE A 230 -26.81 -29.54 1.95
CA PHE A 230 -27.89 -28.62 1.61
C PHE A 230 -29.23 -29.31 1.90
N PRO A 231 -30.16 -28.67 2.64
CA PRO A 231 -31.50 -29.22 2.79
C PRO A 231 -32.14 -29.38 1.41
N GLU A 232 -33.00 -30.38 1.27
CA GLU A 232 -33.78 -30.56 0.04
C GLU A 232 -34.48 -29.25 -0.32
N ALA A 233 -34.36 -28.85 -1.60
CA ALA A 233 -34.97 -27.62 -2.06
C ALA A 233 -36.46 -27.64 -1.68
N PRO A 234 -37.01 -26.56 -1.11
CA PRO A 234 -38.42 -26.53 -0.77
C PRO A 234 -39.24 -26.90 -2.00
N ALA A 235 -40.20 -27.82 -1.81
CA ALA A 235 -41.08 -28.26 -2.89
C ALA A 235 -41.61 -27.02 -3.63
N THR A 236 -41.38 -26.95 -4.93
CA THR A 236 -41.89 -25.86 -5.75
C THR A 236 -43.38 -25.74 -5.47
N PRO A 237 -43.89 -24.57 -5.03
CA PRO A 237 -45.30 -24.40 -4.78
C PRO A 237 -46.05 -24.88 -6.01
N ALA A 238 -46.97 -25.83 -5.83
CA ALA A 238 -47.82 -26.31 -6.91
C ALA A 238 -48.39 -25.06 -7.58
N ALA A 239 -48.11 -24.90 -8.88
CA ALA A 239 -48.58 -23.76 -9.64
C ALA A 239 -50.08 -23.62 -9.36
N SER A 240 -50.47 -22.51 -8.72
CA SER A 240 -51.87 -22.26 -8.40
C SER A 240 -52.67 -22.47 -9.68
N ALA A 241 -53.63 -23.39 -9.62
CA ALA A 241 -54.50 -23.65 -10.76
C ALA A 241 -55.04 -22.31 -11.27
N PRO A 242 -55.04 -22.07 -12.60
CA PRO A 242 -55.52 -20.81 -13.15
C PRO A 242 -56.92 -20.55 -12.61
N ILE A 243 -57.11 -19.41 -11.92
CA ILE A 243 -58.40 -19.01 -11.40
C ILE A 243 -59.33 -18.82 -12.61
N PRO A 244 -60.40 -19.62 -12.76
CA PRO A 244 -61.34 -19.44 -13.87
C PRO A 244 -62.02 -18.08 -13.70
N GLY A 245 -61.79 -17.16 -14.65
CA GLY A 245 -62.52 -15.90 -14.73
C GLY A 245 -61.73 -14.62 -14.45
N THR A 246 -60.42 -14.65 -14.27
CA THR A 246 -59.63 -13.40 -14.35
C THR A 246 -59.53 -12.98 -15.81
N PRO A 247 -60.08 -11.82 -16.22
CA PRO A 247 -59.93 -11.34 -17.59
C PRO A 247 -58.45 -11.16 -17.87
N THR A 248 -57.96 -11.90 -18.88
CA THR A 248 -56.65 -11.73 -19.48
C THR A 248 -56.38 -10.25 -19.68
N PRO A 249 -55.46 -9.62 -18.93
CA PRO A 249 -55.00 -8.26 -19.24
C PRO A 249 -54.51 -8.32 -20.67
N GLY A 250 -55.07 -7.45 -21.52
CA GLY A 250 -54.83 -7.43 -22.95
C GLY A 250 -53.34 -7.61 -23.23
N ALA A 251 -53.04 -8.50 -24.17
CA ALA A 251 -51.72 -8.76 -24.69
C ALA A 251 -51.04 -7.43 -25.09
N ALA A 252 -50.40 -6.78 -24.12
CA ALA A 252 -49.31 -5.88 -24.39
C ALA A 252 -48.22 -6.81 -24.91
N THR A 253 -48.06 -6.81 -26.23
CA THR A 253 -46.98 -7.43 -26.96
C THR A 253 -45.71 -7.16 -26.19
N ALA A 254 -45.19 -8.19 -25.50
CA ALA A 254 -43.85 -8.12 -24.95
C ALA A 254 -42.95 -7.75 -26.13
N PRO A 255 -42.02 -6.80 -25.98
CA PRO A 255 -41.03 -6.56 -27.02
C PRO A 255 -40.41 -7.91 -27.33
N VAL A 256 -40.56 -8.36 -28.58
CA VAL A 256 -39.91 -9.55 -29.09
C VAL A 256 -38.42 -9.23 -29.03
N ILE A 257 -37.78 -9.65 -27.93
CA ILE A 257 -36.34 -9.80 -27.92
C ILE A 257 -36.12 -11.03 -28.80
N ASP A 258 -35.71 -10.76 -30.02
CA ASP A 258 -35.32 -11.74 -31.02
C ASP A 258 -34.03 -12.44 -30.53
N VAL A 259 -34.21 -13.50 -29.74
CA VAL A 259 -33.13 -14.37 -29.24
C VAL A 259 -32.53 -15.21 -30.38
N GLU A 260 -33.10 -15.19 -31.58
CA GLU A 260 -32.62 -15.93 -32.74
C GLU A 260 -31.40 -15.28 -33.41
N ARG A 261 -30.95 -14.12 -32.91
CA ARG A 261 -29.69 -13.48 -33.29
C ARG A 261 -28.52 -13.75 -32.34
N ILE A 262 -28.59 -14.81 -31.52
CA ILE A 262 -27.37 -15.49 -31.05
C ILE A 262 -26.99 -16.49 -32.14
N GLN A 263 -26.42 -15.95 -33.21
CA GLN A 263 -25.81 -16.73 -34.27
C GLN A 263 -24.69 -17.55 -33.61
N ALA A 264 -24.80 -18.87 -33.64
CA ALA A 264 -23.68 -19.75 -33.37
C ALA A 264 -22.48 -19.24 -34.19
N PRO A 265 -21.27 -19.13 -33.60
CA PRO A 265 -20.09 -18.80 -34.39
C PRO A 265 -20.03 -19.76 -35.58
N PRO A 266 -19.80 -19.26 -36.81
CA PRO A 266 -19.71 -20.12 -37.97
C PRO A 266 -18.69 -21.20 -37.68
N ALA A 267 -19.07 -22.45 -37.94
CA ALA A 267 -18.17 -23.59 -37.91
C ALA A 267 -16.92 -23.19 -38.69
N THR A 268 -15.78 -23.15 -37.99
CA THR A 268 -14.49 -22.82 -38.59
C THR A 268 -14.25 -23.86 -39.68
N GLU A 269 -14.35 -23.43 -40.94
CA GLU A 269 -13.92 -24.26 -42.05
C GLU A 269 -12.46 -24.67 -41.83
N PRO A 270 -12.10 -25.92 -42.13
CA PRO A 270 -10.72 -26.37 -42.02
C PRO A 270 -9.84 -25.48 -42.90
N VAL A 271 -9.00 -24.68 -42.25
CA VAL A 271 -7.99 -23.86 -42.92
C VAL A 271 -7.05 -24.82 -43.62
N THR A 272 -7.17 -24.88 -44.94
CA THR A 272 -6.21 -25.56 -45.81
C THR A 272 -4.83 -24.96 -45.51
N PRO A 273 -3.81 -25.76 -45.17
CA PRO A 273 -2.49 -25.22 -44.84
C PRO A 273 -1.94 -24.45 -46.03
N MET A 274 -1.67 -23.16 -45.81
CA MET A 274 -1.00 -22.31 -46.78
C MET A 274 0.41 -22.87 -47.04
N PRO A 275 0.91 -22.87 -48.29
CA PRO A 275 2.26 -23.35 -48.59
C PRO A 275 3.30 -22.56 -47.79
N ALA A 276 4.23 -23.28 -47.17
CA ALA A 276 5.33 -22.70 -46.43
C ALA A 276 6.12 -21.72 -47.30
N THR A 277 6.14 -20.45 -46.90
CA THR A 277 7.09 -19.46 -47.41
C THR A 277 8.51 -19.95 -47.07
N PRO A 278 9.41 -20.08 -48.06
CA PRO A 278 10.78 -20.53 -47.83
C PRO A 278 11.52 -19.60 -46.85
N PRO A 279 12.40 -20.14 -45.99
CA PRO A 279 13.20 -19.33 -45.08
C PRO A 279 14.13 -18.41 -45.87
N ALA A 280 14.07 -17.11 -45.54
CA ALA A 280 15.02 -16.12 -46.00
C ALA A 280 16.44 -16.55 -45.56
N GLN A 281 17.35 -16.66 -46.53
CA GLN A 281 18.75 -16.96 -46.30
C GLN A 281 19.39 -15.91 -45.37
N PRO A 282 20.28 -16.34 -44.45
CA PRO A 282 21.11 -15.43 -43.68
C PRO A 282 22.17 -14.82 -44.60
N SER A 283 22.02 -13.53 -44.90
CA SER A 283 23.12 -12.72 -45.45
C SER A 283 24.20 -12.60 -44.38
N GLY A 284 25.39 -13.09 -44.73
CA GLY A 284 26.58 -13.10 -43.89
C GLY A 284 27.18 -11.73 -43.58
N PRO A 285 28.36 -11.72 -42.93
CA PRO A 285 28.94 -10.55 -42.29
C PRO A 285 29.55 -9.60 -43.32
N SER A 286 29.20 -8.31 -43.23
CA SER A 286 29.89 -7.26 -43.95
C SER A 286 30.94 -6.62 -43.04
N THR A 287 32.18 -6.99 -43.33
CA THR A 287 33.44 -6.41 -42.85
C THR A 287 33.54 -4.93 -43.26
N GLU A 288 33.90 -4.06 -42.30
CA GLU A 288 34.89 -2.93 -42.31
C GLU A 288 35.03 -2.07 -43.60
N PRO A 289 35.18 -0.71 -43.57
CA PRO A 289 36.28 -0.05 -42.84
C PRO A 289 36.15 1.38 -42.27
N GLN A 290 37.07 1.62 -41.32
CA GLN A 290 37.75 2.85 -40.89
C GLN A 290 37.44 4.18 -41.59
N ARG A 291 37.29 5.25 -40.78
CA ARG A 291 38.02 6.54 -40.89
C ARG A 291 37.85 7.34 -39.59
N GLN A 292 38.95 7.68 -38.89
CA GLN A 292 39.51 9.05 -38.81
C GLN A 292 38.41 10.09 -38.52
N GLY A 293 38.30 10.69 -37.34
CA GLY A 293 39.33 11.29 -36.50
C GLY A 293 39.04 12.78 -36.49
N GLU A 294 38.72 13.38 -35.33
CA GLU A 294 38.83 14.83 -35.16
C GLU A 294 38.82 15.19 -33.67
N GLU A 295 39.95 15.80 -33.33
CA GLU A 295 40.29 16.59 -32.19
C GLU A 295 39.41 17.86 -32.15
N SER A 296 38.78 18.18 -31.02
CA SER A 296 38.38 19.56 -30.74
C SER A 296 38.29 19.79 -29.24
N THR A 297 39.32 20.46 -28.72
CA THR A 297 39.30 21.32 -27.54
C THR A 297 38.15 22.32 -27.59
N GLY A 298 37.57 22.64 -26.45
CA GLY A 298 36.58 23.72 -26.31
C GLY A 298 36.14 23.92 -24.87
N ASP A 299 36.86 24.80 -24.18
CA ASP A 299 36.44 25.45 -22.94
C ASP A 299 35.07 26.11 -23.09
N ALA A 300 34.25 26.06 -22.04
CA ALA A 300 33.20 27.05 -21.80
C ALA A 300 32.87 27.14 -20.31
N GLU A 301 33.47 28.14 -19.66
CA GLU A 301 32.90 28.82 -18.51
C GLU A 301 31.44 29.20 -18.81
N THR A 302 30.52 28.89 -17.90
CA THR A 302 29.37 29.77 -17.65
C THR A 302 29.15 29.93 -16.15
N SER A 303 29.65 31.06 -15.70
CA SER A 303 29.16 31.82 -14.55
C SER A 303 27.65 32.08 -14.71
N SER A 304 26.89 31.91 -13.64
CA SER A 304 25.59 32.58 -13.46
C SER A 304 25.23 32.62 -11.98
N ASP A 305 25.62 33.73 -11.36
CA ASP A 305 24.86 34.39 -10.30
C ASP A 305 23.36 34.37 -10.59
N ASN A 306 22.55 34.03 -9.58
CA ASN A 306 21.29 34.76 -9.42
C ASN A 306 20.84 34.77 -7.95
N ALA A 307 21.02 35.94 -7.34
CA ALA A 307 20.37 36.35 -6.12
C ALA A 307 19.04 37.04 -6.45
N SER A 308 17.97 36.74 -5.70
CA SER A 308 17.01 37.71 -5.13
C SER A 308 15.70 37.03 -4.71
N GLY A 309 15.22 37.38 -3.51
CA GLY A 309 13.99 36.88 -2.88
C GLY A 309 12.69 37.38 -3.53
N PRO A 310 11.53 37.16 -2.85
CA PRO A 310 11.15 38.15 -1.84
C PRO A 310 10.56 37.59 -0.54
N THR A 311 10.76 38.39 0.50
CA THR A 311 10.12 38.35 1.82
C THR A 311 8.63 38.67 1.72
N GLY A 312 7.77 37.76 2.21
CA GLY A 312 6.35 38.01 2.46
C GLY A 312 6.06 38.03 3.96
N THR A 313 6.00 39.22 4.54
CA THR A 313 5.41 39.54 5.84
C THR A 313 3.88 39.48 5.75
N ALA A 314 3.24 38.69 6.61
CA ALA A 314 1.80 38.76 6.86
C ALA A 314 1.58 39.13 8.33
N ASP A 315 0.98 40.30 8.53
CA ASP A 315 0.46 40.82 9.79
C ASP A 315 -0.95 40.25 10.06
N PRO A 316 -1.34 39.98 11.31
CA PRO A 316 -2.69 39.53 11.67
C PRO A 316 -3.63 40.71 12.02
N LYS A 317 -4.93 40.51 11.74
CA LYS A 317 -6.05 41.21 12.38
C LYS A 317 -6.99 40.18 12.98
#